data_AF-A0A925FWA5-F1
#
_entry.id   AF-A0A925FWA5-F1
#
_cell.length_a   1.000
_cell.length_b   1.000
_cell.length_c   1.000
_cell.angle_alpha   90.00
_cell.angle_beta   90.00
_cell.angle_gamma   90.00
#
_symmetry.space_group_name_H-M   'P 1'
#
loop_
_entity.id
_entity.type
_entity.pdbx_description
1 polymer ?
#
loop_
_entity_poly.entity_id
_entity_poly.type
_entity_poly.pdbx_seq_one_letter_code
_entity_poly.pdbx_strand_id
1 'polypeptide(L)'
;MVSIIIVSYNVRSFLEQCLFSVTAAVAGLDSEVIVVDNYSSDDTVKTLETRFPLVKFVAAGTNLGYSKANNLGWKMSRGEVVLFLNPDTLLGEGAVKSSLQILEDKEVGAVGVRMVDGRGVFLRESKRGFPSPGTSFFKMAGFANFFPKSGIFARYYLGHLPEKKVQDVEVLSGAFMMVRRQILVEHGGFDEDFFMYGEDVDLSYRIMKAGFRNVYNGMETIVHFKGESTQKNAFYTFHFYNAMRIFVKKHYGEKSRIFSDFLGAGIWMKKLVAGFGKRGAKRPVRGQVSVALLGSEAERLEAQAILESDSKVKRVYLPDGKMVIADEWVVCVGRGSWREAIVGLERSGRHFRFRFHAAGSGSIVGSDSSNHTGTYITILSGNA
;
A
#
# COMPACT_ATOMS: atom_id res chain seq x y z
N MET A 1 -9.65 21.82 -0.33
CA MET A 1 -10.16 20.44 -0.26
C MET A 1 -9.21 19.40 -0.85
N VAL A 2 -9.06 18.25 -0.19
CA VAL A 2 -8.41 17.02 -0.70
C VAL A 2 -9.42 15.88 -0.83
N SER A 3 -9.41 15.14 -1.95
CA SER A 3 -10.24 13.96 -2.13
C SER A 3 -9.41 12.69 -2.04
N ILE A 4 -9.75 11.80 -1.12
CA ILE A 4 -9.07 10.52 -0.92
C ILE A 4 -9.87 9.45 -1.65
N ILE A 5 -9.26 8.79 -2.62
CA ILE A 5 -9.86 7.76 -3.45
C ILE A 5 -9.26 6.42 -3.07
N ILE A 6 -10.10 5.49 -2.62
CA ILE A 6 -9.70 4.15 -2.20
C ILE A 6 -10.44 3.13 -3.05
N VAL A 7 -9.71 2.24 -3.72
CA VAL A 7 -10.31 1.13 -4.47
C VAL A 7 -10.29 -0.13 -3.61
N SER A 8 -11.44 -0.73 -3.37
CA SER A 8 -11.58 -1.94 -2.55
C SER A 8 -11.93 -3.16 -3.39
N TYR A 9 -11.39 -4.32 -3.04
CA TYR A 9 -11.76 -5.62 -3.61
C TYR A 9 -11.47 -6.74 -2.61
N ASN A 10 -12.50 -7.26 -1.93
CA ASN A 10 -12.42 -8.38 -0.96
C ASN A 10 -11.41 -8.15 0.18
N VAL A 11 -11.35 -6.94 0.74
CA VAL A 11 -10.38 -6.55 1.79
C VAL A 11 -11.05 -5.79 2.95
N ARG A 12 -12.27 -6.18 3.34
CA ARG A 12 -13.10 -5.50 4.36
C ARG A 12 -12.32 -5.04 5.59
N SER A 13 -11.63 -5.96 6.26
CA SER A 13 -10.95 -5.69 7.53
C SER A 13 -9.80 -4.69 7.37
N PHE A 14 -9.05 -4.77 6.26
CA PHE A 14 -7.98 -3.82 5.98
C PHE A 14 -8.53 -2.44 5.62
N LEU A 15 -9.57 -2.40 4.77
CA LEU A 15 -10.24 -1.16 4.41
C LEU A 15 -10.80 -0.44 5.65
N GLU A 16 -11.41 -1.18 6.58
CA GLU A 16 -11.88 -0.64 7.86
C GLU A 16 -10.79 0.06 8.64
N GLN A 17 -9.64 -0.59 8.83
CA GLN A 17 -8.51 -0.02 9.56
C GLN A 17 -7.90 1.17 8.81
N CYS A 18 -7.84 1.08 7.47
CA CYS A 18 -7.43 2.18 6.60
C CYS A 18 -8.34 3.39 6.81
N LEU A 19 -9.68 3.23 6.79
CA LEU A 19 -10.64 4.31 6.99
C LEU A 19 -10.52 4.98 8.37
N PHE A 20 -10.27 4.21 9.44
CA PHE A 20 -9.97 4.79 10.75
C PHE A 20 -8.70 5.65 10.71
N SER A 21 -7.62 5.15 10.12
CA SER A 21 -6.37 5.91 10.01
C SER A 21 -6.48 7.14 9.09
N VAL A 22 -7.24 7.04 7.99
CA VAL A 22 -7.53 8.15 7.09
C VAL A 22 -8.34 9.22 7.82
N THR A 23 -9.38 8.83 8.56
CA THR A 23 -10.20 9.77 9.35
C THR A 23 -9.34 10.57 10.32
N ALA A 24 -8.40 9.92 11.01
CA ALA A 24 -7.44 10.59 11.88
C ALA A 24 -6.47 11.50 11.09
N ALA A 25 -5.94 11.02 9.96
CA ALA A 25 -4.97 11.74 9.14
C ALA A 25 -5.53 12.96 8.39
N VAL A 26 -6.85 13.02 8.21
CA VAL A 26 -7.53 14.17 7.58
C VAL A 26 -8.28 15.04 8.58
N ALA A 27 -8.19 14.74 9.88
CA ALA A 27 -8.84 15.54 10.92
C ALA A 27 -8.39 17.01 10.85
N GLY A 28 -9.35 17.92 10.76
CA GLY A 28 -9.10 19.35 10.59
C GLY A 28 -8.69 19.79 9.17
N LEU A 29 -8.69 18.88 8.20
CA LEU A 29 -8.54 19.20 6.78
C LEU A 29 -9.90 19.22 6.10
N ASP A 30 -10.11 20.20 5.23
CA ASP A 30 -11.20 20.17 4.25
C ASP A 30 -10.97 19.00 3.29
N SER A 31 -11.75 17.94 3.45
CA SER A 31 -11.52 16.65 2.80
C SER A 31 -12.80 15.87 2.53
N GLU A 32 -12.73 14.97 1.56
CA GLU A 32 -13.74 13.94 1.34
C GLU A 32 -13.06 12.60 1.07
N VAL A 33 -13.74 11.50 1.42
CA VAL A 33 -13.25 10.15 1.20
C VAL A 33 -14.26 9.42 0.32
N ILE A 34 -13.77 8.82 -0.76
CA ILE A 34 -14.56 8.07 -1.73
C ILE A 34 -13.96 6.65 -1.82
N VAL A 35 -14.78 5.66 -1.49
CA VAL A 35 -14.43 4.25 -1.63
C VAL A 35 -15.14 3.70 -2.85
N VAL A 36 -14.37 3.21 -3.83
CA VAL A 36 -14.89 2.49 -4.99
C VAL A 36 -14.81 1.00 -4.70
N ASP A 37 -15.95 0.36 -4.48
CA ASP A 37 -16.02 -1.09 -4.39
C ASP A 37 -15.94 -1.69 -5.79
N ASN A 38 -14.82 -2.36 -6.05
CA ASN A 38 -14.46 -2.90 -7.36
C ASN A 38 -14.95 -4.34 -7.53
N TYR A 39 -16.21 -4.57 -7.12
CA TYR A 39 -16.92 -5.86 -7.18
C TYR A 39 -16.47 -6.87 -6.11
N SER A 40 -16.50 -6.45 -4.84
CA SER A 40 -16.29 -7.39 -3.73
C SER A 40 -17.46 -8.38 -3.64
N SER A 41 -17.17 -9.63 -3.26
CA SER A 41 -18.16 -10.70 -3.09
C SER A 41 -18.70 -10.82 -1.67
N ASP A 42 -18.24 -9.97 -0.75
CA ASP A 42 -18.62 -9.94 0.66
C ASP A 42 -19.49 -8.72 1.00
N ASP A 43 -20.03 -8.67 2.20
CA ASP A 43 -20.83 -7.54 2.70
C ASP A 43 -19.95 -6.32 3.09
N THR A 44 -18.80 -6.10 2.43
CA THR A 44 -17.88 -4.99 2.71
C THR A 44 -18.60 -3.65 2.70
N VAL A 45 -19.27 -3.32 1.59
CA VAL A 45 -19.90 -2.01 1.40
C VAL A 45 -20.98 -1.77 2.45
N LYS A 46 -21.94 -2.71 2.55
CA LYS A 46 -23.07 -2.60 3.49
C LYS A 46 -22.62 -2.41 4.94
N THR A 47 -21.57 -3.11 5.36
CA THR A 47 -21.07 -2.99 6.74
C THR A 47 -20.34 -1.67 6.97
N LEU A 48 -19.53 -1.22 6.00
CA LEU A 48 -18.70 -0.03 6.17
C LEU A 48 -19.47 1.28 5.99
N GLU A 49 -20.50 1.32 5.15
CA GLU A 49 -21.37 2.48 4.96
C GLU A 49 -22.01 2.95 6.27
N THR A 50 -22.51 2.00 7.07
CA THR A 50 -23.17 2.33 8.35
C THR A 50 -22.20 2.91 9.37
N ARG A 51 -20.95 2.45 9.37
CA ARG A 51 -19.94 2.89 10.33
C ARG A 51 -19.20 4.16 9.90
N PHE A 52 -19.11 4.41 8.59
CA PHE A 52 -18.44 5.57 8.03
C PHE A 52 -19.42 6.42 7.20
N PRO A 53 -20.42 7.07 7.84
CA PRO A 53 -21.47 7.78 7.11
C PRO A 53 -20.99 9.02 6.32
N LEU A 54 -19.78 9.52 6.63
CA LEU A 54 -19.14 10.62 5.90
C LEU A 54 -18.33 10.14 4.69
N VAL A 55 -18.12 8.83 4.54
CA VAL A 55 -17.42 8.23 3.40
C VAL A 55 -18.44 7.96 2.30
N LYS A 56 -18.13 8.36 1.07
CA LYS A 56 -18.95 8.06 -0.09
C LYS A 56 -18.54 6.71 -0.67
N PHE A 57 -19.42 5.72 -0.60
CA PHE A 57 -19.22 4.42 -1.23
C PHE A 57 -19.82 4.41 -2.64
N VAL A 58 -19.10 3.79 -3.58
CA VAL A 58 -19.47 3.71 -5.00
C VAL A 58 -19.25 2.27 -5.46
N ALA A 59 -20.33 1.58 -5.84
CA ALA A 59 -20.23 0.25 -6.43
C ALA A 59 -19.85 0.34 -7.93
N ALA A 60 -18.77 -0.33 -8.33
CA ALA A 60 -18.34 -0.39 -9.73
C ALA A 60 -19.20 -1.34 -10.60
N GLY A 61 -19.93 -2.28 -9.98
CA GLY A 61 -20.77 -3.27 -10.65
C GLY A 61 -20.02 -4.43 -11.32
N THR A 62 -18.72 -4.27 -11.60
CA THR A 62 -17.81 -5.33 -12.06
C THR A 62 -16.37 -5.01 -11.64
N ASN A 63 -15.45 -5.96 -11.78
CA ASN A 63 -14.04 -5.72 -11.50
C ASN A 63 -13.41 -4.95 -12.69
N LEU A 64 -13.28 -3.64 -12.53
CA LEU A 64 -12.75 -2.72 -13.54
C LEU A 64 -11.22 -2.73 -13.63
N GLY A 65 -10.54 -3.39 -12.68
CA GLY A 65 -9.11 -3.20 -12.44
C GLY A 65 -8.80 -1.88 -11.72
N TYR A 66 -7.52 -1.68 -11.38
CA TYR A 66 -7.08 -0.59 -10.51
C TYR A 66 -7.24 0.79 -11.15
N SER A 67 -6.83 0.94 -12.41
CA SER A 67 -6.84 2.25 -13.11
C SER A 67 -8.26 2.77 -13.32
N LYS A 68 -9.15 1.94 -13.88
CA LYS A 68 -10.53 2.32 -14.16
C LYS A 68 -11.32 2.59 -12.88
N ALA A 69 -11.14 1.79 -11.83
CA ALA A 69 -11.79 1.99 -10.54
C ALA A 69 -11.33 3.30 -9.86
N ASN A 70 -10.03 3.59 -9.85
CA ASN A 70 -9.54 4.88 -9.36
C ASN A 70 -10.05 6.06 -10.21
N ASN A 71 -10.15 5.87 -11.53
CA ASN A 71 -10.72 6.86 -12.42
C ASN A 71 -12.20 7.14 -12.15
N LEU A 72 -12.99 6.12 -11.86
CA LEU A 72 -14.38 6.28 -11.43
C LEU A 72 -14.45 7.14 -10.16
N GLY A 73 -13.61 6.84 -9.17
CA GLY A 73 -13.56 7.57 -7.90
C GLY A 73 -13.17 9.04 -8.07
N TRP A 74 -12.06 9.35 -8.74
CA TRP A 74 -11.62 10.74 -8.87
C TRP A 74 -12.56 11.57 -9.74
N LYS A 75 -13.18 11.00 -10.78
CA LYS A 75 -14.18 11.71 -11.61
C LYS A 75 -15.40 12.14 -10.80
N MET A 76 -15.73 11.41 -9.73
CA MET A 76 -16.81 11.74 -8.79
C MET A 76 -16.38 12.66 -7.64
N SER A 77 -15.08 12.96 -7.55
CA SER A 77 -14.49 13.81 -6.52
C SER A 77 -14.51 15.29 -6.90
N ARG A 78 -14.43 16.16 -5.90
CA ARG A 78 -14.48 17.61 -6.03
C ARG A 78 -13.18 18.31 -5.58
N GLY A 79 -12.24 17.60 -5.00
CA GLY A 79 -11.02 18.17 -4.41
C GLY A 79 -10.02 18.65 -5.46
N GLU A 80 -9.34 19.75 -5.15
CA GLU A 80 -8.25 20.35 -5.94
C GLU A 80 -6.97 19.49 -5.90
N VAL A 81 -6.89 18.61 -4.91
CA VAL A 81 -5.85 17.59 -4.76
C VAL A 81 -6.55 16.25 -4.61
N VAL A 82 -6.06 15.24 -5.33
CA VAL A 82 -6.58 13.87 -5.28
C VAL A 82 -5.49 12.97 -4.71
N LEU A 83 -5.81 12.23 -3.65
CA LEU A 83 -4.95 11.19 -3.10
C LEU A 83 -5.51 9.82 -3.52
N PHE A 84 -4.79 9.12 -4.39
CA PHE A 84 -5.04 7.70 -4.63
C PHE A 84 -4.38 6.88 -3.52
N LEU A 85 -5.16 6.03 -2.86
CA LEU A 85 -4.73 5.29 -1.69
C LEU A 85 -5.18 3.83 -1.75
N ASN A 86 -4.27 2.93 -1.44
CA ASN A 86 -4.59 1.51 -1.31
C ASN A 86 -5.40 1.22 -0.03
N PRO A 87 -6.35 0.26 -0.09
CA PRO A 87 -7.20 -0.08 1.05
C PRO A 87 -6.47 -0.81 2.18
N ASP A 88 -5.27 -1.34 1.91
CA ASP A 88 -4.42 -2.07 2.86
C ASP A 88 -3.27 -1.20 3.38
N THR A 89 -3.57 0.07 3.67
CA THR A 89 -2.62 1.04 4.23
C THR A 89 -3.05 1.56 5.59
N LEU A 90 -2.09 1.98 6.41
CA LEU A 90 -2.34 2.74 7.65
C LEU A 90 -1.53 4.03 7.63
N LEU A 91 -2.21 5.15 7.83
CA LEU A 91 -1.61 6.48 7.77
C LEU A 91 -1.37 7.02 9.18
N GLY A 92 -0.20 7.61 9.40
CA GLY A 92 0.02 8.51 10.53
C GLY A 92 -0.65 9.87 10.29
N GLU A 93 -0.96 10.59 11.36
CA GLU A 93 -1.74 11.84 11.31
C GLU A 93 -1.08 12.94 10.47
N GLY A 94 0.26 12.91 10.33
CA GLY A 94 1.02 13.88 9.53
C GLY A 94 1.10 13.56 8.03
N ALA A 95 0.71 12.35 7.60
CA ALA A 95 0.99 11.85 6.25
C ALA A 95 0.33 12.70 5.15
N VAL A 96 -0.96 13.02 5.31
CA VAL A 96 -1.72 13.80 4.32
C VAL A 96 -1.28 15.27 4.38
N LYS A 97 -1.23 15.86 5.58
CA LYS A 97 -0.88 17.28 5.77
C LYS A 97 0.51 17.63 5.24
N SER A 98 1.52 16.83 5.54
CA SER A 98 2.90 17.08 5.05
C SER A 98 3.02 16.91 3.54
N SER A 99 2.25 16.01 2.94
CA SER A 99 2.21 15.84 1.48
C SER A 99 1.54 17.02 0.78
N LEU A 100 0.48 17.59 1.40
CA LEU A 100 -0.14 18.84 0.93
C LEU A 100 0.83 20.03 1.00
N GLN A 101 1.65 20.12 2.05
CA GLN A 101 2.68 21.17 2.17
C GLN A 101 3.71 21.09 1.05
N ILE A 102 4.12 19.89 0.64
CA ILE A 102 5.02 19.72 -0.52
C ILE A 102 4.34 20.18 -1.82
N LEU A 103 3.02 19.99 -1.94
CA LEU A 103 2.21 20.52 -3.05
C LEU A 103 1.90 22.02 -2.93
N GLU A 104 2.48 22.77 -2.00
CA GLU A 104 2.46 24.24 -2.09
C GLU A 104 3.37 24.72 -3.22
N ASP A 105 4.48 23.99 -3.47
CA ASP A 105 5.37 24.20 -4.60
C ASP A 105 4.68 23.83 -5.92
N LYS A 106 4.45 24.84 -6.76
CA LYS A 106 3.68 24.72 -8.01
C LYS A 106 4.36 23.85 -9.06
N GLU A 107 5.66 23.63 -8.97
CA GLU A 107 6.37 22.72 -9.87
C GLU A 107 6.18 21.25 -9.49
N VAL A 108 5.73 20.96 -8.27
CA VAL A 108 5.42 19.59 -7.85
C VAL A 108 4.04 19.20 -8.36
N GLY A 109 4.02 18.16 -9.19
CA GLY A 109 2.80 17.60 -9.76
C GLY A 109 2.20 16.48 -8.93
N ALA A 110 3.06 15.67 -8.31
CA ALA A 110 2.61 14.59 -7.44
C ALA A 110 3.58 14.31 -6.28
N VAL A 111 3.03 13.76 -5.20
CA VAL A 111 3.73 13.37 -3.98
C VAL A 111 3.41 11.92 -3.62
N GLY A 112 4.45 11.12 -3.38
CA GLY A 112 4.34 9.82 -2.71
C GLY A 112 5.04 9.86 -1.35
N VAL A 113 4.91 8.80 -0.57
CA VAL A 113 5.46 8.73 0.80
C VAL A 113 6.34 7.52 1.02
N ARG A 114 7.13 7.55 2.09
CA ARG A 114 7.80 6.36 2.61
C ARG A 114 6.78 5.33 3.09
N MET A 115 6.93 4.10 2.61
CA MET A 115 6.12 2.98 3.05
C MET A 115 6.97 1.89 3.72
N VAL A 116 6.39 1.24 4.71
CA VAL A 116 6.93 0.02 5.34
C VAL A 116 5.91 -1.12 5.27
N ASP A 117 6.38 -2.37 5.31
CA ASP A 117 5.50 -3.54 5.45
C ASP A 117 4.96 -3.68 6.89
N GLY A 118 4.09 -4.67 7.12
CA GLY A 118 3.52 -4.97 8.45
C GLY A 118 4.53 -5.34 9.54
N ARG A 119 5.84 -5.38 9.23
CA ARG A 119 6.95 -5.57 10.18
C ARG A 119 7.88 -4.36 10.27
N GLY A 120 7.46 -3.22 9.74
CA GLY A 120 8.26 -2.00 9.73
C GLY A 120 9.44 -2.04 8.74
N VAL A 121 9.49 -2.99 7.81
CA VAL A 121 10.58 -3.07 6.81
C VAL A 121 10.28 -2.14 5.65
N PHE A 122 11.23 -1.28 5.30
CA PHE A 122 11.09 -0.35 4.18
C PHE A 122 10.72 -1.04 2.86
N LEU A 123 9.69 -0.53 2.21
CA LEU A 123 9.22 -0.94 0.89
C LEU A 123 9.94 -0.11 -0.17
N ARG A 124 10.86 -0.76 -0.91
CA ARG A 124 11.69 -0.10 -1.93
C ARG A 124 10.86 0.52 -3.06
N GLU A 125 9.65 0.02 -3.31
CA GLU A 125 8.70 0.58 -4.27
C GLU A 125 8.18 1.98 -3.92
N SER A 126 8.42 2.46 -2.69
CA SER A 126 8.09 3.84 -2.30
C SER A 126 8.74 4.89 -3.22
N LYS A 127 9.83 4.51 -3.90
CA LYS A 127 10.49 5.33 -4.91
C LYS A 127 11.13 4.45 -5.98
N ARG A 128 10.85 4.74 -7.24
CA ARG A 128 11.36 3.95 -8.36
C ARG A 128 11.94 4.82 -9.46
N GLY A 129 12.83 4.20 -10.23
CA GLY A 129 13.30 4.73 -11.50
C GLY A 129 12.43 4.24 -12.65
N PHE A 130 12.38 4.98 -13.76
CA PHE A 130 11.70 4.54 -14.97
C PHE A 130 12.29 3.23 -15.50
N PRO A 131 11.45 2.33 -16.04
CA PRO A 131 11.94 1.14 -16.71
C PRO A 131 12.72 1.55 -17.97
N SER A 132 13.93 1.02 -18.14
CA SER A 132 14.75 1.15 -19.34
C SER A 132 15.44 -0.18 -19.61
N PRO A 133 15.98 -0.46 -20.83
CA PRO A 133 16.70 -1.71 -21.12
C PRO A 133 17.73 -2.07 -20.04
N GLY A 134 18.61 -1.13 -19.69
CA GLY A 134 19.62 -1.31 -18.66
C GLY A 134 19.02 -1.48 -17.26
N THR A 135 18.09 -0.61 -16.85
CA THR A 135 17.44 -0.69 -15.52
C THR A 135 16.73 -2.03 -15.32
N SER A 136 15.99 -2.49 -16.34
CA SER A 136 15.27 -3.76 -16.32
C SER A 136 16.23 -4.94 -16.32
N PHE A 137 17.32 -4.90 -17.10
CA PHE A 137 18.37 -5.93 -17.07
C PHE A 137 18.98 -6.06 -15.68
N PHE A 138 19.47 -4.97 -15.09
CA PHE A 138 20.11 -5.02 -13.77
C PHE A 138 19.15 -5.51 -12.67
N LYS A 139 17.86 -5.15 -12.76
CA LYS A 139 16.83 -5.67 -11.85
C LYS A 139 16.63 -7.17 -12.03
N MET A 140 16.47 -7.65 -13.26
CA MET A 140 16.19 -9.07 -13.54
C MET A 140 17.40 -9.96 -13.22
N ALA A 141 18.61 -9.51 -13.53
CA ALA A 141 19.86 -10.21 -13.25
C ALA A 141 20.30 -10.12 -11.77
N GLY A 142 19.58 -9.37 -10.93
CA GLY A 142 19.83 -9.31 -9.49
C GLY A 142 20.99 -8.41 -9.06
N PHE A 143 21.57 -7.62 -9.97
CA PHE A 143 22.66 -6.67 -9.66
C PHE A 143 22.26 -5.66 -8.57
N ALA A 144 20.98 -5.28 -8.51
CA ALA A 144 20.44 -4.41 -7.47
C ALA A 144 20.50 -5.01 -6.04
N ASN A 145 20.75 -6.31 -5.89
CA ASN A 145 20.95 -6.97 -4.59
C ASN A 145 22.43 -6.95 -4.17
N PHE A 146 23.35 -7.04 -5.13
CA PHE A 146 24.79 -6.96 -4.87
C PHE A 146 25.27 -5.52 -4.70
N PHE A 147 24.68 -4.59 -5.43
CA PHE A 147 25.04 -3.17 -5.40
C PHE A 147 23.83 -2.28 -5.07
N PRO A 148 23.23 -2.46 -3.87
CA PRO A 148 21.94 -1.86 -3.53
C PRO A 148 21.96 -0.32 -3.46
N LYS A 149 23.14 0.29 -3.29
CA LYS A 149 23.31 1.76 -3.22
C LYS A 149 23.79 2.39 -4.54
N SER A 150 23.99 1.60 -5.59
CA SER A 150 24.48 2.13 -6.88
C SER A 150 23.37 2.88 -7.63
N GLY A 151 23.68 4.09 -8.10
CA GLY A 151 22.79 4.86 -8.99
C GLY A 151 22.55 4.21 -10.34
N ILE A 152 23.40 3.27 -10.73
CA ILE A 152 23.33 2.53 -12.00
C ILE A 152 22.67 1.17 -11.77
N PHE A 153 23.24 0.32 -10.90
CA PHE A 153 22.79 -1.06 -10.73
C PHE A 153 21.50 -1.21 -9.90
N ALA A 154 21.22 -0.25 -9.01
CA ALA A 154 19.99 -0.21 -8.23
C ALA A 154 19.03 0.91 -8.67
N ARG A 155 19.17 1.38 -9.93
CA ARG A 155 18.34 2.47 -10.49
C ARG A 155 16.85 2.22 -10.34
N TYR A 156 16.38 0.99 -10.56
CA TYR A 156 14.95 0.67 -10.48
C TYR A 156 14.32 1.06 -9.14
N TYR A 157 15.05 0.92 -8.04
CA TYR A 157 14.58 1.26 -6.68
C TYR A 157 15.25 2.52 -6.12
N LEU A 158 15.95 3.28 -6.98
CA LEU A 158 16.73 4.47 -6.64
C LEU A 158 17.54 4.29 -5.35
N GLY A 159 18.24 3.17 -5.21
CA GLY A 159 18.87 2.79 -3.94
C GLY A 159 20.02 3.68 -3.46
N HIS A 160 20.52 4.55 -4.33
CA HIS A 160 21.47 5.61 -4.01
C HIS A 160 20.83 6.79 -3.24
N LEU A 161 19.51 6.94 -3.34
CA LEU A 161 18.78 8.00 -2.67
C LEU A 161 18.50 7.64 -1.20
N PRO A 162 18.63 8.58 -0.25
CA PRO A 162 18.31 8.35 1.15
C PRO A 162 16.83 8.02 1.39
N GLU A 163 16.58 7.11 2.33
CA GLU A 163 15.23 6.64 2.66
C GLU A 163 14.39 7.69 3.39
N LYS A 164 14.98 8.42 4.34
CA LYS A 164 14.30 9.36 5.22
C LYS A 164 14.59 10.82 4.86
N LYS A 165 14.33 11.19 3.60
CA LYS A 165 14.45 12.57 3.09
C LYS A 165 13.39 12.86 2.03
N VAL A 166 12.99 14.12 1.93
CA VAL A 166 12.22 14.62 0.79
C VAL A 166 13.15 14.75 -0.43
N GLN A 167 12.75 14.23 -1.58
CA GLN A 167 13.54 14.32 -2.81
C GLN A 167 12.70 14.06 -4.07
N ASP A 168 13.15 14.60 -5.20
CA ASP A 168 12.58 14.26 -6.51
C ASP A 168 12.88 12.80 -6.86
N VAL A 169 11.91 12.13 -7.47
CA VAL A 169 12.00 10.76 -7.95
C VAL A 169 11.32 10.62 -9.31
N GLU A 170 11.63 9.56 -10.04
CA GLU A 170 11.02 9.36 -11.36
C GLU A 170 9.60 8.79 -11.25
N VAL A 171 9.41 7.80 -10.38
CA VAL A 171 8.17 7.03 -10.28
C VAL A 171 7.72 6.90 -8.83
N LEU A 172 6.46 7.27 -8.59
CA LEU A 172 5.76 7.08 -7.33
C LEU A 172 5.00 5.74 -7.33
N SER A 173 4.52 5.30 -6.16
CA SER A 173 3.69 4.11 -6.05
C SER A 173 2.22 4.51 -6.00
N GLY A 174 1.37 3.79 -6.74
CA GLY A 174 -0.09 3.97 -6.68
C GLY A 174 -0.71 3.69 -5.31
N ALA A 175 0.02 3.07 -4.37
CA ALA A 175 -0.45 2.78 -3.02
C ALA A 175 -0.66 4.03 -2.15
N PHE A 176 0.10 5.10 -2.44
CA PHE A 176 -0.12 6.45 -1.94
C PHE A 176 0.44 7.41 -2.99
N MET A 177 -0.45 8.04 -3.77
CA MET A 177 -0.07 9.00 -4.80
C MET A 177 -1.02 10.21 -4.74
N MET A 178 -0.51 11.32 -4.20
CA MET A 178 -1.23 12.59 -4.12
C MET A 178 -0.91 13.43 -5.36
N VAL A 179 -1.91 13.86 -6.10
CA VAL A 179 -1.75 14.54 -7.40
C VAL A 179 -2.65 15.77 -7.46
N ARG A 180 -2.19 16.84 -8.10
CA ARG A 180 -3.04 18.01 -8.38
C ARG A 180 -4.17 17.62 -9.34
N ARG A 181 -5.38 18.09 -9.06
CA ARG A 181 -6.54 17.88 -9.94
C ARG A 181 -6.29 18.39 -11.35
N GLN A 182 -5.70 19.57 -11.49
CA GLN A 182 -5.39 20.18 -12.79
C GLN A 182 -4.60 19.23 -13.70
N ILE A 183 -3.61 18.53 -13.16
CA ILE A 183 -2.81 17.54 -13.90
C ILE A 183 -3.67 16.37 -14.37
N LEU A 184 -4.58 15.86 -13.54
CA LEU A 184 -5.49 14.78 -13.92
C LEU A 184 -6.49 15.22 -15.01
N VAL A 185 -6.91 16.49 -14.99
CA VAL A 185 -7.80 17.07 -16.00
C VAL A 185 -7.07 17.27 -17.33
N GLU A 186 -5.88 17.84 -17.31
CA GLU A 186 -5.12 18.20 -18.53
C GLU A 186 -4.42 17.01 -19.17
N HIS A 187 -3.92 16.06 -18.36
CA HIS A 187 -3.11 14.94 -18.83
C HIS A 187 -3.76 13.58 -18.64
N GLY A 188 -4.98 13.54 -18.07
CA GLY A 188 -5.72 12.33 -17.75
C GLY A 188 -5.30 11.69 -16.42
N GLY A 189 -6.23 10.92 -15.82
CA GLY A 189 -5.98 10.11 -14.63
C GLY A 189 -5.07 8.91 -14.88
N PHE A 190 -5.30 7.79 -14.19
CA PHE A 190 -4.60 6.55 -14.54
C PHE A 190 -5.01 6.08 -15.94
N ASP A 191 -4.04 5.61 -16.72
CA ASP A 191 -4.32 5.13 -18.07
C ASP A 191 -5.06 3.78 -18.03
N GLU A 192 -6.27 3.77 -18.59
CA GLU A 192 -7.22 2.65 -18.47
C GLU A 192 -6.84 1.42 -19.31
N ASP A 193 -5.81 1.50 -20.16
CA ASP A 193 -5.22 0.32 -20.80
C ASP A 193 -4.46 -0.55 -19.80
N PHE A 194 -4.02 0.03 -18.68
CA PHE A 194 -3.42 -0.71 -17.58
C PHE A 194 -4.52 -1.23 -16.66
N PHE A 195 -4.67 -2.55 -16.59
CA PHE A 195 -5.53 -3.15 -15.57
C PHE A 195 -4.94 -2.99 -14.15
N MET A 196 -3.61 -3.15 -13.99
CA MET A 196 -2.83 -2.93 -12.75
C MET A 196 -1.30 -3.05 -12.99
N TYR A 197 -0.49 -2.56 -12.05
CA TYR A 197 0.99 -2.64 -11.96
C TYR A 197 1.84 -1.82 -12.94
N GLY A 198 1.25 -0.86 -13.65
CA GLY A 198 2.01 0.05 -14.52
C GLY A 198 1.40 1.42 -14.70
N GLU A 199 0.15 1.60 -14.28
CA GLU A 199 -0.57 2.86 -14.26
C GLU A 199 0.15 3.95 -13.44
N ASP A 200 0.80 3.57 -12.34
CA ASP A 200 1.55 4.51 -11.51
C ASP A 200 2.85 4.96 -12.18
N VAL A 201 3.53 4.06 -12.90
CA VAL A 201 4.69 4.36 -13.75
C VAL A 201 4.29 5.29 -14.89
N ASP A 202 3.17 4.98 -15.56
CA ASP A 202 2.62 5.76 -16.66
C ASP A 202 2.24 7.18 -16.24
N LEU A 203 1.45 7.33 -15.17
CA LEU A 203 1.05 8.63 -14.67
C LEU A 203 2.27 9.45 -14.21
N SER A 204 3.20 8.83 -13.47
CA SER A 204 4.45 9.49 -13.07
C SER A 204 5.25 10.01 -14.27
N TYR A 205 5.30 9.22 -15.35
CA TYR A 205 5.98 9.61 -16.60
C TYR A 205 5.27 10.77 -17.29
N ARG A 206 3.93 10.74 -17.40
CA ARG A 206 3.15 11.83 -18.01
C ARG A 206 3.28 13.13 -17.22
N ILE A 207 3.30 13.07 -15.89
CA ILE A 207 3.52 14.25 -15.02
C ILE A 207 4.88 14.89 -15.33
N MET A 208 5.95 14.10 -15.37
CA MET A 208 7.28 14.62 -15.70
C MET A 208 7.39 15.16 -17.12
N LYS A 209 6.74 14.49 -18.08
CA LYS A 209 6.70 14.95 -19.47
C LYS A 209 5.97 16.28 -19.62
N ALA A 210 5.00 16.56 -18.74
CA ALA A 210 4.32 17.84 -18.66
C ALA A 210 5.14 18.95 -17.97
N GLY A 211 6.37 18.66 -17.53
CA GLY A 211 7.27 19.64 -16.89
C GLY A 211 7.15 19.72 -15.38
N PHE A 212 6.35 18.86 -14.75
CA PHE A 212 6.19 18.82 -13.29
C PHE A 212 7.13 17.79 -12.63
N ARG A 213 7.40 17.97 -11.34
CA ARG A 213 8.20 17.06 -10.53
C ARG A 213 7.33 16.06 -9.78
N ASN A 214 7.83 14.83 -9.66
CA ASN A 214 7.32 13.83 -8.72
C ASN A 214 8.20 13.85 -7.47
N VAL A 215 7.61 14.05 -6.30
CA VAL A 215 8.36 14.17 -5.04
C VAL A 215 8.05 12.99 -4.12
N TYR A 216 9.10 12.38 -3.61
CA TYR A 216 9.02 11.41 -2.54
C TYR A 216 9.16 12.11 -1.19
N ASN A 217 8.14 12.00 -0.34
CA ASN A 217 8.16 12.46 1.05
C ASN A 217 8.70 11.35 1.97
N GLY A 218 9.99 11.41 2.29
CA GLY A 218 10.63 10.49 3.23
C GLY A 218 10.47 10.85 4.71
N MET A 219 9.76 11.93 5.05
CA MET A 219 9.65 12.42 6.44
C MET A 219 8.49 11.81 7.19
N GLU A 220 7.43 11.40 6.49
CA GLU A 220 6.31 10.66 7.03
C GLU A 220 6.35 9.20 6.56
N THR A 221 5.79 8.31 7.37
CA THR A 221 5.76 6.87 7.09
C THR A 221 4.34 6.35 7.19
N ILE A 222 3.95 5.55 6.21
CA ILE A 222 2.72 4.75 6.25
C ILE A 222 3.06 3.27 6.25
N VAL A 223 2.14 2.45 6.76
CA VAL A 223 2.20 0.99 6.57
C VAL A 223 1.44 0.64 5.30
N HIS A 224 1.97 -0.30 4.52
CA HIS A 224 1.27 -0.90 3.38
C HIS A 224 1.45 -2.42 3.44
N PHE A 225 0.36 -3.16 3.61
CA PHE A 225 0.41 -4.59 3.90
C PHE A 225 0.70 -5.47 2.66
N LYS A 226 0.50 -4.97 1.43
CA LYS A 226 0.92 -5.47 0.10
C LYS A 226 0.42 -6.88 -0.32
N GLY A 227 0.28 -7.80 0.62
CA GLY A 227 -0.02 -9.20 0.36
C GLY A 227 -1.49 -9.52 0.10
N GLU A 228 -2.40 -8.59 0.39
CA GLU A 228 -3.84 -8.81 0.33
C GLU A 228 -4.40 -8.61 -1.07
N SER A 229 -4.16 -7.44 -1.66
CA SER A 229 -4.64 -7.12 -3.01
C SER A 229 -3.78 -7.76 -4.11
N THR A 230 -2.61 -8.33 -3.77
CA THR A 230 -1.66 -8.87 -4.74
C THR A 230 -1.05 -10.20 -4.30
N GLN A 231 -1.66 -11.30 -4.75
CA GLN A 231 -1.01 -12.61 -4.68
C GLN A 231 -0.03 -12.78 -5.86
N LYS A 232 1.22 -13.16 -5.58
CA LYS A 232 2.26 -13.42 -6.60
C LYS A 232 2.01 -14.73 -7.36
N ASN A 233 0.93 -14.77 -8.12
CA ASN A 233 0.49 -15.90 -8.93
C ASN A 233 0.69 -15.62 -10.43
N ALA A 234 0.18 -16.51 -11.28
CA ALA A 234 0.24 -16.35 -12.73
C ALA A 234 -0.47 -15.07 -13.21
N PHE A 235 -1.55 -14.67 -12.55
CA PHE A 235 -2.31 -13.45 -12.82
C PHE A 235 -1.44 -12.19 -12.58
N TYR A 236 -0.81 -12.08 -11.41
CA TYR A 236 0.16 -11.01 -11.11
C TYR A 236 1.25 -10.93 -12.18
N THR A 237 1.83 -12.09 -12.51
CA THR A 237 2.93 -12.18 -13.46
C THR A 237 2.50 -11.71 -14.85
N PHE A 238 1.34 -12.15 -15.33
CA PHE A 238 0.75 -11.75 -16.60
C PHE A 238 0.51 -10.24 -16.66
N HIS A 239 -0.20 -9.68 -15.68
CA HIS A 239 -0.54 -8.25 -15.67
C HIS A 239 0.70 -7.36 -15.53
N PHE A 240 1.67 -7.72 -14.70
CA PHE A 240 2.93 -6.98 -14.57
C PHE A 240 3.68 -6.92 -15.91
N TYR A 241 3.82 -8.03 -16.62
CA TYR A 241 4.51 -8.03 -17.91
C TYR A 241 3.70 -7.33 -19.00
N ASN A 242 2.38 -7.49 -19.02
CA ASN A 242 1.52 -6.77 -19.95
C ASN A 242 1.63 -5.25 -19.74
N ALA A 243 1.62 -4.79 -18.49
CA ALA A 243 1.82 -3.40 -18.13
C ALA A 243 3.17 -2.87 -18.66
N MET A 244 4.26 -3.60 -18.48
CA MET A 244 5.56 -3.20 -19.04
C MET A 244 5.54 -3.11 -20.57
N ARG A 245 4.86 -4.04 -21.26
CA ARG A 245 4.71 -3.97 -22.73
C ARG A 245 3.90 -2.75 -23.17
N ILE A 246 2.79 -2.45 -22.49
CA ILE A 246 1.95 -1.28 -22.78
C ILE A 246 2.77 0.00 -22.60
N PHE A 247 3.43 0.17 -21.45
CA PHE A 247 4.24 1.35 -21.14
C PHE A 247 5.29 1.61 -22.23
N VAL A 248 6.00 0.58 -22.65
CA VAL A 248 7.09 0.69 -23.62
C VAL A 248 6.56 1.04 -25.00
N LYS A 249 5.47 0.39 -25.42
CA LYS A 249 4.82 0.67 -26.69
C LYS A 249 4.38 2.13 -26.75
N LYS A 250 3.81 2.65 -25.66
CA LYS A 250 3.32 4.03 -25.57
C LYS A 250 4.43 5.07 -25.53
N HIS A 251 5.48 4.84 -24.74
CA HIS A 251 6.45 5.89 -24.42
C HIS A 251 7.78 5.79 -25.17
N TYR A 252 8.16 4.62 -25.70
CA TYR A 252 9.48 4.40 -26.32
C TYR A 252 9.45 4.10 -27.82
N GLY A 253 8.28 4.12 -28.49
CA GLY A 253 8.18 4.14 -29.95
C GLY A 253 8.96 3.01 -30.65
N GLU A 254 9.82 3.34 -31.62
CA GLU A 254 10.61 2.36 -32.38
C GLU A 254 11.59 1.52 -31.52
N LYS A 255 12.06 2.07 -30.38
CA LYS A 255 12.89 1.35 -29.42
C LYS A 255 12.10 0.29 -28.64
N SER A 256 10.77 0.26 -28.78
CA SER A 256 9.90 -0.71 -28.12
C SER A 256 10.16 -2.15 -28.55
N ARG A 257 10.58 -2.39 -29.80
CA ARG A 257 10.79 -3.74 -30.32
C ARG A 257 11.95 -4.45 -29.61
N ILE A 258 13.10 -3.78 -29.55
CA ILE A 258 14.30 -4.29 -28.85
C ILE A 258 14.01 -4.52 -27.37
N PHE A 259 13.31 -3.59 -26.71
CA PHE A 259 12.97 -3.74 -25.31
C PHE A 259 11.92 -4.83 -25.06
N SER A 260 10.96 -5.01 -25.96
CA SER A 260 9.93 -6.06 -25.89
C SER A 260 10.54 -7.45 -26.08
N ASP A 261 11.46 -7.60 -27.03
CA ASP A 261 12.19 -8.84 -27.26
C ASP A 261 13.06 -9.20 -26.04
N PHE A 262 13.72 -8.20 -25.46
CA PHE A 262 14.49 -8.35 -24.22
C PHE A 262 13.62 -8.74 -23.01
N LEU A 263 12.46 -8.11 -22.85
CA LEU A 263 11.48 -8.51 -21.82
C LEU A 263 10.99 -9.94 -22.03
N GLY A 264 10.69 -10.33 -23.28
CA GLY A 264 10.32 -11.69 -23.65
C GLY A 264 11.37 -12.72 -23.24
N ALA A 265 12.64 -12.44 -23.55
CA ALA A 265 13.77 -13.29 -23.18
C ALA A 265 13.95 -13.38 -21.65
N GLY A 266 13.84 -12.25 -20.93
CA GLY A 266 13.92 -12.23 -19.46
C GLY A 266 12.80 -13.03 -18.78
N ILE A 267 11.58 -13.00 -19.32
CA ILE A 267 10.45 -13.83 -18.87
C ILE A 267 10.76 -15.30 -19.06
N TRP A 268 11.24 -15.68 -20.24
CA TRP A 268 11.59 -17.07 -20.56
C TRP A 268 12.70 -17.59 -19.65
N MET A 269 13.75 -16.79 -19.43
CA MET A 269 14.83 -17.11 -18.49
C MET A 269 14.33 -17.28 -17.05
N LYS A 270 13.45 -16.40 -16.57
CA LYS A 270 12.84 -16.54 -15.24
C LYS A 270 11.99 -17.80 -15.11
N LYS A 271 11.25 -18.19 -16.15
CA LYS A 271 10.48 -19.44 -16.18
C LYS A 271 11.40 -20.66 -16.09
N LEU A 272 12.53 -20.64 -16.79
CA LEU A 272 13.55 -21.70 -16.70
C LEU A 272 14.14 -21.79 -15.29
N VAL A 273 14.60 -20.67 -14.72
CA VAL A 273 15.18 -20.65 -13.36
C VAL A 273 14.15 -21.03 -12.29
N ALA A 274 12.88 -20.61 -12.43
CA ALA A 274 11.80 -21.01 -11.54
C ALA A 274 11.46 -22.51 -11.64
N GLY A 275 11.75 -23.16 -12.78
CA GLY A 275 11.67 -24.61 -12.95
C GLY A 275 12.72 -25.38 -12.15
N PHE A 276 13.85 -24.74 -11.79
CA PHE A 276 14.93 -25.33 -10.98
C PHE A 276 14.94 -24.86 -9.52
N GLY A 277 14.11 -23.87 -9.16
CA GLY A 277 14.00 -23.37 -7.80
C GLY A 277 13.19 -24.32 -6.91
N LYS A 278 13.82 -24.90 -5.88
CA LYS A 278 13.08 -25.58 -4.80
C LYS A 278 12.02 -24.63 -4.24
N ARG A 279 10.75 -24.99 -4.38
CA ARG A 279 9.66 -24.33 -3.63
C ARG A 279 9.95 -24.57 -2.15
N GLY A 280 10.48 -23.56 -1.47
CA GLY A 280 10.54 -23.57 -0.02
C GLY A 280 9.12 -23.77 0.49
N ALA A 281 8.88 -24.90 1.17
CA ALA A 281 7.59 -25.17 1.78
C ALA A 281 7.24 -24.04 2.73
N LYS A 282 6.02 -23.50 2.60
CA LYS A 282 5.41 -22.63 3.62
C LYS A 282 5.54 -23.37 4.95
N ARG A 283 6.25 -22.80 5.92
CA ARG A 283 6.11 -23.27 7.30
C ARG A 283 4.78 -22.71 7.81
N PRO A 284 3.73 -23.53 8.01
CA PRO A 284 2.60 -23.05 8.79
C PRO A 284 3.13 -22.61 10.15
N VAL A 285 2.67 -21.47 10.65
CA VAL A 285 2.85 -21.14 12.07
C VAL A 285 2.02 -22.19 12.83
N ARG A 286 2.67 -23.27 13.25
CA ARG A 286 2.09 -24.33 14.06
C ARG A 286 2.38 -24.00 15.52
N GLY A 287 1.35 -23.60 16.25
CA GLY A 287 1.40 -23.37 17.68
C GLY A 287 0.37 -22.33 18.12
N GLN A 288 -0.20 -22.49 19.31
CA GLN A 288 -0.95 -21.40 19.93
C GLN A 288 0.03 -20.25 20.24
N VAL A 289 -0.40 -19.00 20.07
CA VAL A 289 0.42 -17.79 20.24
C VAL A 289 0.06 -17.04 21.52
N SER A 290 1.06 -16.41 22.13
CA SER A 290 0.85 -15.42 23.18
C SER A 290 0.81 -14.01 22.59
N VAL A 291 -0.14 -13.20 23.04
CA VAL A 291 -0.41 -11.87 22.50
C VAL A 291 -0.29 -10.82 23.59
N ALA A 292 0.40 -9.71 23.33
CA ALA A 292 0.41 -8.54 24.20
C ALA A 292 -0.42 -7.41 23.58
N LEU A 293 -1.32 -6.81 24.37
CA LEU A 293 -2.16 -5.70 23.94
C LEU A 293 -1.60 -4.37 24.45
N LEU A 294 -1.32 -3.46 23.52
CA LEU A 294 -0.91 -2.09 23.81
C LEU A 294 -2.09 -1.14 23.58
N GLY A 295 -2.26 -0.14 24.44
CA GLY A 295 -3.37 0.83 24.36
C GLY A 295 -3.96 1.13 25.74
N SER A 296 -5.00 1.95 25.77
CA SER A 296 -5.80 2.20 26.98
C SER A 296 -6.55 0.95 27.43
N GLU A 297 -7.04 0.93 28.66
CA GLU A 297 -7.79 -0.22 29.19
C GLU A 297 -9.01 -0.57 28.34
N ALA A 298 -9.83 0.41 27.96
CA ALA A 298 -11.01 0.19 27.13
C ALA A 298 -10.67 -0.42 25.76
N GLU A 299 -9.66 0.12 25.08
CA GLU A 299 -9.21 -0.35 23.76
C GLU A 299 -8.65 -1.78 23.83
N ARG A 300 -7.96 -2.11 24.93
CA ARG A 300 -7.44 -3.47 25.15
C ARG A 300 -8.55 -4.47 25.43
N LEU A 301 -9.62 -4.09 26.12
CA LEU A 301 -10.77 -4.97 26.35
C LEU A 301 -11.48 -5.33 25.05
N GLU A 302 -11.63 -4.39 24.12
CA GLU A 302 -12.19 -4.65 22.79
C GLU A 302 -11.32 -5.64 21.99
N ALA A 303 -10.02 -5.38 21.92
CA ALA A 303 -9.08 -6.29 21.26
C ALA A 303 -9.04 -7.68 21.92
N GLN A 304 -9.13 -7.74 23.25
CA GLN A 304 -9.19 -9.00 23.98
C GLN A 304 -10.42 -9.82 23.59
N ALA A 305 -11.61 -9.20 23.53
CA ALA A 305 -12.83 -9.90 23.12
C ALA A 305 -12.74 -10.48 21.70
N ILE A 306 -12.06 -9.78 20.77
CA ILE A 306 -11.76 -10.31 19.43
C ILE A 306 -10.86 -11.54 19.52
N LEU A 307 -9.77 -11.44 20.29
CA LEU A 307 -8.77 -12.51 20.42
C LEU A 307 -9.29 -13.76 21.14
N GLU A 308 -10.20 -13.61 22.09
CA GLU A 308 -10.84 -14.73 22.82
C GLU A 308 -11.66 -15.63 21.88
N SER A 309 -12.12 -15.09 20.74
CA SER A 309 -12.79 -15.88 19.70
C SER A 309 -11.84 -16.68 18.81
N ASP A 310 -10.53 -16.43 18.86
CA ASP A 310 -9.52 -17.14 18.06
C ASP A 310 -8.88 -18.29 18.84
N SER A 311 -9.24 -19.52 18.47
CA SER A 311 -8.68 -20.77 19.00
C SER A 311 -7.14 -20.88 18.96
N LYS A 312 -6.45 -20.04 18.18
CA LYS A 312 -4.98 -19.97 18.12
C LYS A 312 -4.36 -19.14 19.23
N VAL A 313 -5.12 -18.32 19.94
CA VAL A 313 -4.60 -17.46 21.02
C VAL A 313 -4.56 -18.27 22.33
N LYS A 314 -3.37 -18.47 22.88
CA LYS A 314 -3.17 -19.20 24.15
C LYS A 314 -3.37 -18.32 25.37
N ARG A 315 -2.87 -17.09 25.27
CA ARG A 315 -2.74 -16.17 26.39
C ARG A 315 -2.68 -14.74 25.88
N VAL A 316 -3.42 -13.86 26.53
CA VAL A 316 -3.40 -12.42 26.30
C VAL A 316 -2.75 -11.75 27.52
N TYR A 317 -1.79 -10.87 27.26
CA TYR A 317 -1.13 -10.05 28.27
C TYR A 317 -1.59 -8.61 28.14
N LEU A 318 -1.87 -7.99 29.28
CA LEU A 318 -2.16 -6.57 29.43
C LEU A 318 -0.97 -5.95 30.18
N PRO A 319 0.02 -5.37 29.48
CA PRO A 319 1.19 -4.81 30.14
C PRO A 319 0.76 -3.71 31.12
N ASP A 320 1.17 -3.85 32.39
CA ASP A 320 0.88 -2.97 33.54
C ASP A 320 2.17 -2.24 33.99
N GLY A 321 3.09 -1.98 33.06
CA GLY A 321 4.42 -1.43 33.36
C GLY A 321 5.50 -2.49 33.60
N LYS A 322 5.15 -3.78 33.56
CA LYS A 322 6.11 -4.90 33.59
C LYS A 322 6.57 -5.30 32.19
N MET A 323 7.78 -5.84 32.12
CA MET A 323 8.31 -6.41 30.88
C MET A 323 7.52 -7.68 30.53
N VAL A 324 6.91 -7.69 29.35
CA VAL A 324 6.16 -8.84 28.80
C VAL A 324 6.88 -9.33 27.54
N ILE A 325 7.05 -10.65 27.44
CA ILE A 325 7.54 -11.30 26.21
C ILE A 325 6.36 -12.05 25.61
N ALA A 326 5.97 -11.67 24.39
CA ALA A 326 4.87 -12.25 23.64
C ALA A 326 5.28 -12.50 22.18
N ASP A 327 4.61 -13.48 21.54
CA ASP A 327 4.87 -13.84 20.15
C ASP A 327 4.29 -12.83 19.15
N GLU A 328 3.21 -12.15 19.54
CA GLU A 328 2.53 -11.10 18.78
C GLU A 328 2.18 -9.90 19.67
N TRP A 329 2.24 -8.71 19.08
CA TRP A 329 1.90 -7.44 19.71
C TRP A 329 0.79 -6.78 18.91
N VAL A 330 -0.36 -6.56 19.56
CA VAL A 330 -1.49 -5.84 18.97
C VAL A 330 -1.47 -4.43 19.52
N VAL A 331 -1.28 -3.45 18.62
CA VAL A 331 -1.40 -2.04 18.95
C VAL A 331 -2.86 -1.64 18.79
N CYS A 332 -3.52 -1.38 19.91
CA CYS A 332 -4.89 -0.90 19.96
C CYS A 332 -4.85 0.62 19.88
N VAL A 333 -5.36 1.16 18.77
CA VAL A 333 -5.35 2.57 18.43
C VAL A 333 -6.79 3.08 18.48
N GLY A 334 -7.20 3.70 19.58
CA GLY A 334 -8.46 4.44 19.66
C GLY A 334 -8.23 5.94 19.71
N ARG A 335 -8.11 6.50 20.92
CA ARG A 335 -7.72 7.90 21.12
C ARG A 335 -6.21 8.13 20.98
N GLY A 336 -5.43 7.06 20.89
CA GLY A 336 -3.99 7.09 20.63
C GLY A 336 -3.64 7.49 19.19
N SER A 337 -2.35 7.72 18.93
CA SER A 337 -1.87 8.16 17.62
C SER A 337 -1.43 6.99 16.73
N TRP A 338 -1.94 6.97 15.49
CA TRP A 338 -1.47 6.08 14.43
C TRP A 338 0.00 6.32 14.11
N ARG A 339 0.46 7.57 14.10
CA ARG A 339 1.88 7.89 13.90
C ARG A 339 2.76 7.25 14.96
N GLU A 340 2.39 7.32 16.23
CA GLU A 340 3.15 6.68 17.31
C GLU A 340 3.16 5.16 17.17
N ALA A 341 2.02 4.56 16.81
CA ALA A 341 1.92 3.13 16.53
C ALA A 341 2.86 2.69 15.39
N ILE A 342 2.92 3.46 14.29
CA ILE A 342 3.79 3.19 13.14
C ILE A 342 5.27 3.37 13.51
N VAL A 343 5.61 4.41 14.28
CA VAL A 343 6.98 4.62 14.79
C VAL A 343 7.41 3.49 15.71
N GLY A 344 6.51 2.99 16.56
CA GLY A 344 6.74 1.82 17.41
C GLY A 344 7.04 0.56 16.60
N LEU A 345 6.23 0.30 15.57
CA LEU A 345 6.47 -0.78 14.60
C LEU A 345 7.86 -0.67 13.99
N GLU A 346 8.26 0.49 13.46
CA GLU A 346 9.57 0.66 12.85
C GLU A 346 10.73 0.40 13.81
N ARG A 347 10.63 0.88 15.05
CA ARG A 347 11.67 0.69 16.08
C ARG A 347 11.83 -0.77 16.47
N SER A 348 10.74 -1.53 16.46
CA SER A 348 10.76 -2.96 16.77
C SER A 348 11.33 -3.83 15.66
N GLY A 349 11.28 -3.36 14.40
CA GLY A 349 11.75 -4.08 13.22
C GLY A 349 11.20 -5.51 13.12
N ARG A 350 12.07 -6.47 12.76
CA ARG A 350 11.68 -7.88 12.51
C ARG A 350 11.61 -8.73 13.78
N HIS A 351 11.76 -8.14 14.96
CA HIS A 351 11.87 -8.88 16.21
C HIS A 351 10.53 -9.43 16.70
N PHE A 352 9.42 -8.77 16.36
CA PHE A 352 8.09 -9.17 16.79
C PHE A 352 7.08 -9.12 15.64
N ARG A 353 5.97 -9.84 15.78
CA ARG A 353 4.83 -9.73 14.88
C ARG A 353 3.89 -8.65 15.40
N PHE A 354 3.71 -7.60 14.61
CA PHE A 354 2.81 -6.51 14.93
C PHE A 354 1.47 -6.68 14.23
N ARG A 355 0.43 -6.29 14.94
CA ARG A 355 -0.94 -6.17 14.47
C ARG A 355 -1.53 -4.85 14.95
N PHE A 356 -2.59 -4.40 14.30
CA PHE A 356 -3.25 -3.14 14.55
C PHE A 356 -4.74 -3.38 14.77
N HIS A 357 -5.29 -2.70 15.75
CA HIS A 357 -6.70 -2.71 16.08
C HIS A 357 -7.18 -1.28 16.32
N ALA A 358 -8.00 -0.74 15.43
CA ALA A 358 -8.67 0.53 15.69
C ALA A 358 -9.78 0.33 16.74
N ALA A 359 -9.92 1.23 17.71
CA ALA A 359 -11.02 1.15 18.66
C ALA A 359 -12.38 1.28 17.94
N GLY A 360 -13.35 0.47 18.35
CA GLY A 360 -14.64 0.32 17.68
C GLY A 360 -14.58 -0.44 16.35
N SER A 361 -13.41 -0.96 15.97
CA SER A 361 -13.29 -1.88 14.85
C SER A 361 -13.67 -3.30 15.25
N GLY A 362 -14.22 -4.07 14.32
CA GLY A 362 -14.53 -5.49 14.51
C GLY A 362 -13.36 -6.41 14.17
N SER A 363 -12.17 -5.84 13.97
CA SER A 363 -11.02 -6.56 13.40
C SER A 363 -9.68 -6.16 14.00
N ILE A 364 -8.72 -7.08 13.89
CA ILE A 364 -7.30 -6.88 14.14
C ILE A 364 -6.59 -7.24 12.85
N VAL A 365 -5.73 -6.39 12.30
CA VAL A 365 -5.03 -6.64 11.03
C VAL A 365 -3.51 -6.61 11.18
N GLY A 366 -2.78 -7.33 10.34
CA GLY A 366 -1.35 -7.10 10.16
C GLY A 366 -0.77 -8.04 9.11
N SER A 367 0.55 -8.08 8.99
CA SER A 367 1.21 -8.97 8.04
C SER A 367 2.59 -9.40 8.53
N ASP A 368 2.91 -10.68 8.31
CA ASP A 368 4.21 -11.26 8.65
C ASP A 368 5.23 -11.12 7.52
N SER A 369 4.81 -10.67 6.33
CA SER A 369 5.73 -10.26 5.27
C SER A 369 5.03 -9.54 4.12
N SER A 370 5.77 -8.73 3.38
CA SER A 370 5.33 -8.15 2.10
C SER A 370 5.05 -9.18 0.96
N ASN A 371 5.22 -10.48 1.20
CA ASN A 371 5.08 -11.56 0.21
C ASN A 371 3.95 -12.54 0.55
N HIS A 372 3.30 -12.37 1.69
CA HIS A 372 2.24 -13.21 2.18
C HIS A 372 1.00 -12.34 2.40
N THR A 373 -0.16 -12.92 2.18
CA THR A 373 -1.42 -12.33 2.62
C THR A 373 -1.26 -11.94 4.09
N GLY A 374 -1.60 -10.70 4.41
CA GLY A 374 -1.82 -10.27 5.77
C GLY A 374 -2.80 -11.19 6.49
N THR A 375 -2.78 -11.09 7.80
CA THR A 375 -3.68 -11.82 8.67
C THR A 375 -4.63 -10.84 9.30
N TYR A 376 -5.90 -11.20 9.35
CA TYR A 376 -6.86 -10.51 10.19
C TYR A 376 -7.55 -11.50 11.14
N ILE A 377 -7.93 -10.99 12.31
CA ILE A 377 -8.78 -11.67 13.29
C ILE A 377 -10.03 -10.81 13.42
N THR A 378 -11.21 -11.40 13.32
CA THR A 378 -12.49 -10.71 13.46
C THR A 378 -13.29 -11.33 14.59
N ILE A 379 -14.18 -10.57 15.21
CA ILE A 379 -15.23 -11.16 16.06
C ILE A 379 -15.99 -12.15 15.17
N LEU A 380 -16.04 -13.42 15.56
CA LEU A 380 -16.99 -14.36 14.96
C LEU A 380 -18.37 -13.73 15.15
N SER A 381 -18.98 -13.21 14.08
CA SER A 381 -20.40 -12.92 14.09
C SER A 381 -21.08 -14.23 14.45
N GLY A 382 -21.52 -14.36 15.70
CA GLY A 382 -22.41 -15.43 16.09
C GLY A 382 -23.53 -15.45 15.06
N ASN A 383 -23.81 -16.63 14.51
CA ASN A 383 -25.00 -16.83 13.69
C ASN A 383 -26.19 -16.27 14.47
N ALA A 384 -26.73 -15.15 13.98
CA ALA A 384 -28.05 -14.67 14.34
C ALA A 384 -28.98 -15.05 13.18
#